data_AF-A0A1B8EAQ0-F1
#
_entry.id   AF-A0A1B8EAQ0-F1
#
_cell.length_a   1.000
_cell.length_b   1.000
_cell.length_c   1.000
_cell.angle_alpha   90.00
_cell.angle_beta   90.00
_cell.angle_gamma   90.00
#
_symmetry.space_group_name_H-M   'P 1'
#
loop_
_entity.id
_entity.type
_entity.pdbx_description
1 polymer ?
#
loop_
_entity_poly.entity_id
_entity_poly.type
_entity_poly.pdbx_seq_one_letter_code
_entity_poly.pdbx_strand_id
1 'polypeptide(L)'
;MPSRTLLPISTFCTQLIDAALLDRFKRVTGQDPHPFMRRGLVFSHRDFGNILDRHEKGLSFFLYTGRGLSSDSMHLGHMVPFSFTKQVFPGCPSFGMHFLDF
;
A
#
# COMPACT_ATOMS: atom_id res chain seq x y z
N MET A 1 -23.05 20.33 9.37
CA MET A 1 -22.50 18.96 9.52
C MET A 1 -20.98 19.09 9.58
N PRO A 2 -20.31 18.93 10.74
CA PRO A 2 -18.87 19.11 10.77
C PRO A 2 -18.22 17.99 9.94
N SER A 3 -17.25 18.40 9.13
CA SER A 3 -16.41 17.56 8.28
C SER A 3 -15.96 16.32 9.03
N ARG A 4 -16.23 15.14 8.47
CA ARG A 4 -15.86 13.83 9.02
C ARG A 4 -14.35 13.64 8.83
N THR A 5 -13.54 14.38 9.58
CA THR A 5 -12.12 14.10 9.72
C THR A 5 -12.02 12.66 10.20
N LEU A 6 -11.47 11.77 9.37
CA LEU A 6 -11.28 10.38 9.73
C LEU A 6 -10.29 10.37 10.90
N LEU A 7 -10.80 10.25 12.13
CA LEU A 7 -10.02 10.28 13.38
C LEU A 7 -8.69 9.48 13.30
N PRO A 8 -8.64 8.29 12.67
CA PRO A 8 -7.38 7.57 12.50
C PRO A 8 -6.31 8.34 11.70
N ILE A 9 -6.69 9.07 10.66
CA ILE A 9 -5.75 9.77 9.78
C ILE A 9 -5.02 10.88 10.53
N SER A 10 -5.76 11.70 11.29
CA SER A 10 -5.19 12.75 12.13
C SER A 10 -4.34 12.19 13.26
N THR A 11 -4.78 11.10 13.90
CA THR A 11 -4.03 10.46 15.00
C THR A 11 -2.70 9.89 14.53
N PHE A 12 -2.69 9.28 13.35
CA PHE A 12 -1.47 8.69 12.78
C PHE A 12 -0.73 9.65 11.84
N CYS A 13 -1.10 10.93 11.72
CA CYS A 13 -0.44 11.89 10.82
C CYS A 13 -0.24 11.35 9.39
N THR A 14 -1.25 10.68 8.85
CA THR A 14 -1.23 10.14 7.48
C THR A 14 -2.09 11.01 6.55
N GLN A 15 -2.09 10.69 5.27
CA GLN A 15 -2.94 11.34 4.28
C GLN A 15 -3.94 10.32 3.71
N LEU A 16 -5.13 10.79 3.32
CA LEU A 16 -6.15 9.96 2.69
C LEU A 16 -5.71 9.61 1.27
N ILE A 17 -5.92 8.36 0.87
CA ILE A 17 -5.88 7.97 -0.54
C ILE A 17 -7.19 8.44 -1.16
N ASP A 18 -7.16 9.61 -1.79
CA ASP A 18 -8.32 10.23 -2.43
C ASP A 18 -8.45 9.81 -3.91
N ALA A 19 -9.56 10.21 -4.54
CA ALA A 19 -9.82 9.89 -5.94
C ALA A 19 -8.74 10.45 -6.88
N ALA A 20 -8.24 11.66 -6.60
CA ALA A 20 -7.20 12.29 -7.41
C ALA A 20 -5.88 11.50 -7.38
N LEU A 21 -5.51 10.94 -6.23
CA LEU A 21 -4.33 10.09 -6.08
C LEU A 21 -4.52 8.74 -6.78
N LEU A 22 -5.72 8.16 -6.76
CA LEU A 22 -6.04 6.93 -7.50
C LEU A 22 -5.97 7.15 -9.02
N ASP A 23 -6.49 8.27 -9.50
CA ASP A 23 -6.41 8.65 -10.92
C ASP A 23 -4.96 8.90 -11.34
N ARG A 24 -4.17 9.55 -10.47
CA ARG A 24 -2.74 9.72 -10.69
C ARG A 24 -2.02 8.39 -10.74
N PHE A 25 -2.28 7.47 -9.81
CA PHE A 25 -1.71 6.13 -9.82
C PHE A 25 -1.93 5.46 -11.18
N LYS A 26 -3.18 5.47 -11.67
CA LYS A 26 -3.53 4.87 -12.96
C LYS A 26 -2.76 5.46 -14.13
N ARG A 27 -2.62 6.79 -14.15
CA ARG A 27 -1.86 7.50 -15.19
C ARG A 27 -0.36 7.17 -15.15
N VAL A 28 0.22 7.10 -13.95
CA VAL A 28 1.67 6.90 -13.76
C VAL A 28 2.10 5.46 -14.00
N THR A 29 1.31 4.50 -13.55
CA THR A 29 1.66 3.06 -13.65
C THR A 29 1.08 2.40 -14.90
N GLY A 30 0.08 3.01 -15.54
CA GLY A 30 -0.69 2.40 -16.63
C GLY A 30 -1.62 1.27 -16.16
N GLN A 31 -1.84 1.13 -14.85
CA GLN A 31 -2.61 0.04 -14.27
C GLN A 31 -3.80 0.54 -13.45
N ASP A 32 -4.88 -0.22 -13.45
CA ASP A 32 -6.01 0.11 -12.59
C ASP A 32 -5.63 -0.04 -11.10
N PRO A 33 -5.99 0.92 -10.22
CA PRO A 33 -5.70 0.83 -8.80
C PRO A 33 -6.27 -0.46 -8.21
N HIS A 34 -5.50 -1.22 -7.43
CA HIS A 34 -5.92 -2.48 -6.81
C HIS A 34 -7.32 -2.38 -6.16
N PRO A 35 -8.17 -3.43 -6.19
CA PRO A 35 -9.51 -3.41 -5.59
C PRO A 35 -9.56 -2.94 -4.13
N PHE A 36 -8.52 -3.22 -3.34
CA PHE A 36 -8.42 -2.76 -1.96
C PHE A 36 -8.31 -1.23 -1.83
N MET A 37 -7.67 -0.56 -2.80
CA MET A 37 -7.62 0.91 -2.83
C MET A 37 -8.97 1.48 -3.26
N ARG A 38 -9.57 0.93 -4.34
CA ARG A 38 -10.87 1.40 -4.86
C ARG A 38 -12.03 1.20 -3.87
N ARG A 39 -11.95 0.17 -3.03
CA ARG A 39 -12.97 -0.14 -2.00
C ARG A 39 -12.68 0.51 -0.64
N GLY A 40 -11.58 1.26 -0.50
CA GLY A 40 -11.22 1.92 0.75
C GLY A 40 -10.72 0.98 1.87
N LEU A 41 -10.25 -0.23 1.54
CA LEU A 41 -9.54 -1.10 2.50
C LEU A 41 -8.14 -0.55 2.78
N VAL A 42 -7.45 -0.09 1.73
CA VAL A 42 -6.22 0.69 1.82
C VAL A 42 -6.64 2.14 1.57
N PHE A 43 -6.84 2.89 2.65
CA PHE A 43 -7.43 4.23 2.61
C PHE A 43 -6.48 5.35 3.03
N SER A 44 -5.31 5.03 3.59
CA SER A 44 -4.36 6.04 4.06
C SER A 44 -2.95 5.72 3.61
N HIS A 45 -2.12 6.75 3.45
CA HIS A 45 -0.72 6.61 3.08
C HIS A 45 0.18 7.64 3.77
N ARG A 46 1.50 7.42 3.67
CA ARG A 46 2.54 8.44 3.86
C ARG A 46 3.39 8.47 2.60
N ASP A 47 3.58 9.65 2.03
CA ASP A 47 4.50 9.88 0.92
C ASP A 47 4.29 9.00 -0.33
N PHE A 48 3.06 8.49 -0.54
CA PHE A 48 2.74 7.71 -1.74
C PHE A 48 2.92 8.54 -3.02
N GLY A 49 2.62 9.85 -2.95
CA GLY A 49 2.93 10.80 -4.03
C GLY A 49 4.42 10.78 -4.42
N ASN A 50 5.33 10.73 -3.44
CA ASN A 50 6.77 10.69 -3.69
C ASN A 50 7.21 9.39 -4.38
N ILE A 51 6.55 8.27 -4.05
CA ILE A 51 6.77 6.99 -4.75
C ILE A 51 6.29 7.07 -6.20
N LEU A 52 5.15 7.72 -6.46
CA LEU A 52 4.68 7.96 -7.82
C LEU A 52 5.63 8.88 -8.59
N ASP A 53 6.13 9.97 -7.97
CA ASP A 53 7.14 10.84 -8.59
C ASP A 53 8.42 10.07 -8.95
N ARG A 54 8.83 9.15 -8.06
CA ARG A 54 10.00 8.29 -8.27
C ARG A 54 9.79 7.34 -9.44
N HIS A 55 8.60 6.74 -9.53
CA HIS A 55 8.20 5.87 -10.63
C HIS A 55 8.15 6.64 -11.97
N GLU A 56 7.57 7.85 -12.00
CA GLU A 56 7.54 8.71 -13.20
C GLU A 56 8.95 9.04 -13.71
N LYS A 57 9.92 9.19 -12.80
CA LYS A 57 11.33 9.46 -13.14
C LYS A 57 12.12 8.21 -13.54
N GLY A 58 11.51 7.03 -13.56
CA GLY A 58 12.20 5.76 -13.84
C GLY A 58 13.21 5.35 -12.76
N LEU A 59 13.10 5.91 -11.55
CA LEU A 59 14.00 5.59 -10.44
C LEU A 59 13.54 4.32 -9.74
N SER A 60 14.47 3.40 -9.50
CA SER A 60 14.17 2.11 -8.87
C SER A 60 13.73 2.27 -7.40
N PHE A 61 12.76 1.48 -6.98
CA PHE A 61 12.38 1.32 -5.57
C PHE A 61 11.96 -0.13 -5.34
N PHE A 62 11.77 -0.47 -4.07
CA PHE A 62 11.40 -1.82 -3.65
C PHE A 62 10.13 -1.77 -2.83
N LEU A 63 9.32 -2.83 -2.95
CA LEU A 63 8.20 -3.04 -2.04
C LEU A 63 8.67 -3.89 -0.86
N TYR A 64 8.35 -3.44 0.34
CA TYR A 64 8.73 -4.11 1.58
C TYR A 64 7.49 -4.42 2.41
N THR A 65 7.36 -5.68 2.83
CA THR A 65 6.32 -6.12 3.76
C THR A 65 6.83 -7.28 4.59
N GLY A 66 6.18 -7.55 5.72
CA GLY A 66 6.60 -8.60 6.64
C GLY A 66 5.50 -8.95 7.63
N ARG A 67 5.73 -10.02 8.38
CA ARG A 67 4.87 -10.48 9.46
C ARG A 67 5.74 -11.08 10.55
N GLY A 68 5.41 -10.81 11.81
CA GLY A 68 6.03 -11.51 12.93
C GLY A 68 5.65 -13.00 12.94
N LEU A 69 6.59 -13.84 13.38
CA LEU A 69 6.31 -15.28 13.58
C LEU A 69 5.22 -15.43 14.65
N SER A 70 4.16 -16.15 14.33
CA SER A 70 3.12 -16.54 15.29
C SER A 70 3.07 -18.06 15.36
N SER A 71 3.00 -18.62 16.57
CA SER A 71 2.83 -20.05 16.79
C SER A 71 1.46 -20.57 16.31
N ASP A 72 0.50 -19.67 16.14
CA ASP A 72 -0.85 -19.97 15.64
C ASP A 72 -0.94 -19.98 14.11
N SER A 73 -1.90 -20.76 13.61
CA SER A 73 -2.17 -20.94 12.17
C SER A 73 -2.44 -19.63 11.41
N MET A 74 -2.02 -19.56 10.15
CA MET A 74 -2.33 -18.41 9.29
C MET A 74 -3.81 -18.42 8.89
N HIS A 75 -4.61 -17.50 9.42
CA HIS A 75 -5.93 -17.22 8.85
C HIS A 75 -5.84 -16.24 7.67
N LEU A 76 -6.89 -16.18 6.85
CA LEU A 76 -6.97 -15.39 5.61
C LEU A 76 -6.64 -13.89 5.78
N GLY A 77 -6.90 -13.33 6.95
CA GLY A 77 -6.59 -11.94 7.28
C GLY A 77 -5.09 -11.61 7.14
N HIS A 78 -4.22 -12.57 7.47
CA HIS A 78 -2.78 -12.40 7.30
C HIS A 78 -2.35 -12.28 5.84
N MET A 79 -3.15 -12.78 4.90
CA MET A 79 -2.82 -12.75 3.47
C MET A 79 -3.09 -11.40 2.81
N VAL A 80 -3.83 -10.50 3.46
CA VAL A 80 -4.23 -9.21 2.88
C VAL A 80 -3.02 -8.34 2.53
N PRO A 81 -2.05 -8.08 3.44
CA PRO A 81 -0.88 -7.28 3.11
C PRO A 81 -0.01 -7.91 2.02
N PHE A 82 0.21 -9.22 2.08
CA PHE A 82 1.04 -9.93 1.10
C PHE A 82 0.42 -9.93 -0.30
N SER A 83 -0.89 -10.17 -0.39
CA SER A 83 -1.62 -10.15 -1.67
C SER A 83 -1.60 -8.77 -2.30
N PHE A 84 -1.75 -7.73 -1.47
CA PHE A 84 -1.67 -6.35 -1.92
C PHE A 84 -0.26 -5.99 -2.42
N THR A 85 0.77 -6.26 -1.62
CA THR A 85 2.17 -5.95 -1.97
C THR A 85 2.60 -6.61 -3.28
N LYS A 86 2.17 -7.86 -3.53
CA LYS A 86 2.49 -8.56 -4.78
C LYS A 86 1.91 -7.89 -6.02
N GLN A 87 0.75 -7.25 -5.92
CA GLN A 87 -0.03 -6.79 -7.07
C GLN A 87 -0.04 -5.27 -7.26
N VAL A 88 0.33 -4.48 -6.25
CA VAL A 88 0.23 -3.01 -6.30
C VAL A 88 1.21 -2.36 -7.29
N PHE A 89 2.41 -2.92 -7.49
CA PHE A 89 3.34 -2.54 -8.56
C PHE A 89 3.94 -3.80 -9.21
N PRO A 90 3.28 -4.39 -10.21
CA PRO A 90 3.81 -5.53 -10.96
C PRO A 90 5.17 -5.20 -11.57
N GLY A 91 6.14 -6.08 -11.36
CA GLY A 91 7.52 -5.90 -11.84
C GLY A 91 8.41 -5.06 -10.91
N CYS A 92 7.87 -4.39 -9.89
CA CYS A 92 8.68 -3.81 -8.83
C CYS A 92 9.24 -4.95 -7.96
N PRO A 93 10.56 -5.00 -7.70
CA PRO A 93 11.10 -6.06 -6.86
C PRO A 93 10.55 -5.92 -5.43
N SER A 94 9.91 -6.98 -4.94
CA SER A 94 9.30 -7.04 -3.62
C SER A 94 10.11 -7.95 -2.70
N PHE A 95 10.58 -7.43 -1.58
CA PHE A 95 11.17 -8.21 -0.49
C PHE A 95 10.10 -8.49 0.56
N GLY A 96 9.72 -9.76 0.70
CA GLY A 96 9.00 -10.25 1.86
C GLY A 96 10.02 -10.66 2.92
N MET A 97 10.08 -9.94 4.05
CA MET A 97 10.88 -10.41 5.18
C MET A 97 10.11 -11.53 5.89
N HIS A 98 10.34 -12.76 5.46
CA HIS A 98 10.29 -13.92 6.35
C HIS A 98 11.65 -13.99 7.04
N PHE A 99 11.88 -13.16 8.07
CA PHE A 99 13.20 -13.12 8.69
C PHE A 99 13.40 -14.34 9.59
N LEU A 100 14.30 -15.22 9.12
CA LEU A 100 15.14 -16.21 9.82
C LEU A 100 14.54 -17.58 10.14
N ASP A 101 14.85 -18.55 9.27
CA ASP A 101 15.32 -19.86 9.71
C ASP A 101 16.69 -19.64 10.40
N PHE A 102 16.70 -19.63 11.73
CA PHE A 102 17.83 -20.09 12.54
C PHE A 102 17.44 -21.44 13.14
#